data_AF-A0A644ZK39-F1
#
_entry.id   AF-A0A644ZK39-F1
#
_cell.length_a   1.000
_cell.length_b   1.000
_cell.length_c   1.000
_cell.angle_alpha   90.00
_cell.angle_beta   90.00
_cell.angle_gamma   90.00
#
_symmetry.space_group_name_H-M   'P 1'
#
loop_
_entity.id
_entity.type
_entity.pdbx_description
1 polymer ?
#
loop_
_entity_poly.entity_id
_entity_poly.type
_entity_poly.pdbx_seq_one_letter_code
_entity_poly.pdbx_strand_id
1 'polypeptide(L)'
;MTMTKEQFEHCERMEAAGGPKSQAEAMLYHQYKQQKAAIAEALKMGKENYQTELLAKVVEVHRLEEEIAKLQQYLYLERVQVDKMMELMDQF
;
A
#
# COMPACT_ATOMS: atom_id res chain seq x y z
N MET A 1 0.55 -27.14 11.44
CA MET A 1 1.78 -27.65 10.78
C MET A 1 1.82 -27.07 9.38
N THR A 2 2.83 -26.26 9.06
CA THR A 2 2.96 -25.57 7.76
C THR A 2 3.66 -26.49 6.76
N MET A 3 3.20 -26.54 5.50
CA MET A 3 3.84 -27.39 4.50
C MET A 3 5.20 -26.81 4.10
N THR A 4 6.15 -27.69 3.77
CA THR A 4 7.42 -27.27 3.18
C THR A 4 7.22 -26.82 1.74
N LYS A 5 8.16 -26.04 1.21
CA LYS A 5 8.16 -25.59 -0.19
C LYS A 5 8.05 -26.79 -1.17
N GLU A 6 8.82 -27.84 -0.91
CA GLU A 6 8.83 -29.06 -1.73
C GLU A 6 7.48 -29.79 -1.72
N GLN A 7 6.81 -29.84 -0.56
CA GLN A 7 5.45 -30.40 -0.44
C GLN A 7 4.43 -29.57 -1.21
N PHE A 8 4.59 -28.24 -1.22
CA PHE A 8 3.74 -27.32 -1.97
C PHE A 8 3.89 -27.53 -3.49
N GLU A 9 5.13 -27.54 -3.98
CA GLU A 9 5.44 -27.80 -5.39
C GLU A 9 4.99 -29.20 -5.84
N HIS A 10 5.11 -30.21 -4.96
CA HIS A 10 4.59 -31.54 -5.24
C HIS A 10 3.07 -31.53 -5.41
N CYS A 11 2.34 -30.80 -4.57
CA CYS A 11 0.89 -30.66 -4.71
C CYS A 11 0.47 -29.84 -5.93
N GLU A 12 1.26 -28.86 -6.36
CA GLU A 12 1.03 -28.13 -7.62
C GLU A 12 1.16 -29.05 -8.84
N ARG A 13 2.20 -29.89 -8.86
CA ARG A 13 2.34 -30.92 -9.90
C ARG A 13 1.20 -31.94 -9.87
N MET A 14 0.75 -32.32 -8.68
CA MET A 14 -0.41 -33.21 -8.51
C MET A 14 -1.70 -32.56 -9.04
N GLU A 15 -1.95 -31.29 -8.74
CA GLU A 15 -3.09 -30.53 -9.28
C GLU A 15 -3.07 -30.50 -10.81
N ALA A 16 -1.90 -30.21 -11.41
CA ALA A 16 -1.72 -30.21 -12.88
C ALA A 16 -1.91 -31.61 -13.51
N ALA A 17 -1.62 -32.67 -12.77
CA ALA A 17 -1.75 -34.06 -13.23
C ALA A 17 -3.16 -34.66 -13.01
N GLY A 18 -4.14 -33.86 -12.59
CA GLY A 18 -5.53 -34.30 -12.38
C GLY A 18 -5.89 -34.71 -10.95
N GLY A 19 -5.05 -34.39 -9.97
CA GLY A 19 -5.33 -34.57 -8.54
C GLY A 19 -4.73 -35.83 -7.91
N PRO A 20 -5.08 -36.12 -6.64
CA PRO A 20 -4.49 -37.21 -5.87
C PRO A 20 -4.91 -38.58 -6.42
N LYS A 21 -3.95 -39.50 -6.50
CA LYS A 21 -4.11 -40.88 -6.96
C LYS A 21 -4.14 -41.89 -5.80
N SER A 22 -3.86 -41.44 -4.58
CA SER A 22 -3.91 -42.26 -3.37
C SER A 22 -4.56 -41.51 -2.20
N GLN A 23 -4.97 -42.26 -1.18
CA GLN A 23 -5.54 -41.67 0.04
C GLN A 23 -4.54 -40.79 0.78
N ALA A 24 -3.26 -41.17 0.81
CA ALA A 24 -2.20 -40.36 1.42
C ALA A 24 -2.01 -39.02 0.68
N GLU A 25 -2.02 -39.07 -0.65
CA GLU A 25 -1.99 -37.86 -1.49
C GLU A 25 -3.24 -37.00 -1.27
N ALA A 26 -4.42 -37.60 -1.09
CA ALA A 26 -5.65 -36.85 -0.85
C ALA A 26 -5.60 -36.07 0.47
N MET A 27 -5.03 -36.63 1.53
CA MET A 27 -4.83 -35.91 2.80
C MET A 27 -3.85 -34.75 2.65
N LEU A 28 -2.72 -34.97 1.97
CA LEU A 28 -1.73 -33.94 1.72
C LEU A 28 -2.31 -32.81 0.84
N TYR A 29 -3.06 -33.18 -0.19
CA TYR A 29 -3.71 -32.26 -1.11
C TYR A 29 -4.80 -31.41 -0.44
N HIS A 30 -5.54 -32.00 0.51
CA HIS A 30 -6.50 -31.25 1.32
C HIS A 30 -5.80 -30.17 2.17
N GLN A 31 -4.69 -30.51 2.83
CA GLN A 31 -3.90 -29.54 3.60
C GLN A 31 -3.32 -28.45 2.70
N TYR A 32 -2.85 -28.81 1.50
CA TYR A 32 -2.42 -27.87 0.48
C TYR A 32 -3.53 -26.88 0.09
N LYS A 33 -4.74 -27.36 -0.16
CA LYS A 33 -5.89 -26.50 -0.52
C LYS A 33 -6.22 -25.49 0.58
N GLN A 34 -6.23 -25.93 1.84
CA GLN A 34 -6.46 -25.03 2.97
C GLN A 34 -5.37 -23.96 3.08
N GLN A 35 -4.10 -24.33 2.95
CA GLN A 35 -2.99 -23.36 3.02
C GLN A 35 -2.98 -22.42 1.82
N LYS A 36 -3.26 -22.89 0.60
CA LYS A 36 -3.37 -22.06 -0.61
C LYS A 36 -4.48 -21.03 -0.48
N ALA A 37 -5.64 -21.41 0.07
CA ALA A 37 -6.74 -20.50 0.34
C ALA A 37 -6.37 -19.45 1.40
N ALA A 38 -5.76 -19.87 2.51
CA ALA A 38 -5.31 -18.95 3.56
C ALA A 38 -4.26 -17.94 3.06
N ILE A 39 -3.32 -18.38 2.22
CA ILE A 39 -2.33 -17.50 1.59
C ILE A 39 -3.01 -16.50 0.64
N ALA A 40 -3.97 -16.95 -0.17
CA ALA A 40 -4.69 -16.07 -1.07
C ALA A 40 -5.50 -15.00 -0.32
N GLU A 41 -6.14 -15.39 0.78
CA GLU A 41 -6.87 -14.47 1.66
C GLU A 41 -5.94 -13.46 2.33
N ALA A 42 -4.82 -13.91 2.88
CA ALA A 42 -3.80 -13.03 3.47
C ALA A 42 -3.23 -12.04 2.44
N LEU A 43 -2.97 -12.49 1.20
CA LEU A 43 -2.52 -11.62 0.12
C LEU A 43 -3.58 -10.58 -0.25
N LYS A 44 -4.86 -10.97 -0.28
CA LYS A 44 -5.97 -10.05 -0.55
C LYS A 44 -6.08 -8.99 0.54
N MET A 45 -6.11 -9.40 1.82
CA MET A 45 -6.15 -8.46 2.95
C MET A 45 -4.92 -7.53 2.95
N GLY A 46 -3.73 -8.06 2.66
CA GLY A 46 -2.51 -7.26 2.55
C GLY A 46 -2.60 -6.19 1.46
N LYS A 47 -3.18 -6.53 0.30
CA LYS A 47 -3.44 -5.58 -0.79
C LYS A 47 -4.46 -4.51 -0.39
N GLU A 48 -5.56 -4.90 0.24
CA GLU A 48 -6.62 -3.98 0.69
C GLU A 48 -6.09 -3.00 1.74
N ASN A 49 -5.30 -3.49 2.70
CA ASN A 49 -4.65 -2.67 3.71
C ASN A 49 -3.66 -1.68 3.09
N TYR A 50 -2.79 -2.16 2.20
CA TYR A 50 -1.83 -1.31 1.50
C TYR A 50 -2.53 -0.23 0.65
N GLN A 51 -3.60 -0.58 -0.06
CA GLN A 51 -4.39 0.37 -0.83
C GLN A 51 -5.03 1.44 0.06
N THR A 52 -5.53 1.04 1.23
CA THR A 52 -6.12 1.98 2.21
C THR A 52 -5.07 2.94 2.76
N GLU A 53 -3.89 2.43 3.14
CA GLU A 53 -2.77 3.27 3.60
C GLU A 53 -2.30 4.24 2.51
N LEU A 54 -2.22 3.78 1.26
CA LEU A 54 -1.84 4.61 0.13
C LEU A 54 -2.83 5.76 -0.08
N LEU A 55 -4.14 5.48 -0.03
CA LEU A 55 -5.17 6.51 -0.15
C LEU A 55 -5.09 7.54 0.99
N ALA A 56 -4.87 7.09 2.23
CA ALA A 56 -4.67 7.99 3.36
C ALA A 56 -3.45 8.91 3.16
N LYS A 57 -2.35 8.38 2.62
CA LYS A 57 -1.16 9.16 2.29
C LYS A 57 -1.38 10.15 1.16
N VAL A 58 -2.13 9.77 0.13
CA VAL A 58 -2.50 10.68 -0.96
C VAL A 58 -3.32 11.86 -0.41
N VAL A 59 -4.28 11.60 0.48
CA VAL A 59 -5.07 12.66 1.13
C VAL A 59 -4.18 13.59 1.97
N GLU A 60 -3.23 13.03 2.72
CA GLU A 60 -2.28 13.81 3.51
C GLU A 60 -1.39 14.72 2.64
N VAL A 61 -0.92 14.22 1.49
CA VAL A 61 -0.13 15.00 0.52
C VAL A 61 -0.96 16.16 -0.03
N HIS A 62 -2.18 15.92 -0.49
CA HIS A 62 -3.05 17.01 -1.00
C HIS A 62 -3.30 18.08 0.08
N ARG A 63 -3.55 17.67 1.33
CA ARG A 63 -3.73 18.60 2.44
C ARG A 63 -2.48 19.47 2.67
N LEU A 64 -1.29 18.88 2.60
CA LEU A 64 -0.03 19.60 2.75
C LEU A 64 0.22 20.56 1.57
N GLU A 65 -0.10 20.15 0.34
CA GLU A 65 0.00 21.02 -0.84
C GLU A 65 -0.89 22.27 -0.70
N GLU A 66 -2.12 22.11 -0.22
CA GLU A 66 -3.01 23.26 0.07
C GLU A 66 -2.45 24.17 1.17
N GLU A 67 -1.86 23.60 2.22
CA GLU A 67 -1.25 24.35 3.31
C GLU A 67 -0.03 25.15 2.82
N ILE A 68 0.82 24.54 2.00
CA ILE A 68 1.96 25.20 1.35
C ILE A 68 1.47 26.36 0.47
N ALA A 69 0.46 26.14 -0.35
CA ALA A 69 -0.09 27.19 -1.22
C ALA A 69 -0.59 28.41 -0.42
N LYS A 70 -1.29 28.16 0.70
CA LYS A 70 -1.75 29.22 1.61
C LYS A 70 -0.57 29.99 2.22
N LEU A 71 0.44 29.27 2.73
CA LEU A 71 1.63 29.90 3.31
C LEU A 71 2.41 30.73 2.28
N GLN A 72 2.55 30.24 1.05
CA GLN A 72 3.19 30.99 -0.04
C GLN A 72 2.44 32.29 -0.34
N GLN A 73 1.10 32.26 -0.33
CA GLN A 73 0.28 33.45 -0.53
C GLN A 73 0.48 34.46 0.61
N TYR A 74 0.50 34.00 1.87
CA TYR A 74 0.74 34.88 3.00
C TYR A 74 2.12 35.54 2.95
N LEU A 75 3.17 34.76 2.69
CA LEU A 75 4.53 35.27 2.55
C LEU A 75 4.66 36.30 1.42
N TYR A 76 3.96 36.09 0.31
CA TYR A 76 3.91 37.06 -0.78
C TYR A 76 3.29 38.39 -0.34
N LEU A 77 2.17 38.34 0.38
CA LEU A 77 1.50 39.55 0.88
C LEU A 77 2.36 40.31 1.89
N GLU A 78 3.00 39.60 2.82
CA GLU A 78 3.93 40.20 3.79
C GLU A 78 5.12 40.85 3.09
N ARG A 79 5.72 40.17 2.10
CA ARG A 79 6.81 40.73 1.30
C ARG A 79 6.38 42.04 0.61
N VAL A 80 5.21 42.06 -0.02
CA VAL A 80 4.69 43.27 -0.69
C VAL A 80 4.48 44.41 0.31
N GLN A 81 4.05 44.12 1.55
CA GLN A 81 3.92 45.15 2.58
C GLN A 81 5.28 45.71 3.00
N VAL A 82 6.28 44.84 3.21
CA VAL A 82 7.64 45.25 3.56
C VAL A 82 8.26 46.10 2.44
N ASP A 83 8.15 45.67 1.19
CA ASP A 83 8.66 46.41 0.03
C ASP A 83 8.06 47.84 -0.01
N LYS A 84 6.75 47.98 0.21
CA LYS A 84 6.09 49.30 0.29
C LYS A 84 6.57 50.15 1.47
N MET A 85 6.82 49.54 2.63
CA MET A 85 7.34 50.28 3.78
C MET A 85 8.76 50.79 3.52
N MET A 86 9.58 50.02 2.81
CA MET A 86 10.92 50.45 2.39
C MET A 86 10.85 51.63 1.40
N GLU A 87 10.01 51.53 0.36
CA GLU A 87 9.82 52.61 -0.61
C GLU A 87 9.38 53.94 0.05
N LEU A 88 8.53 53.85 1.08
CA LEU A 88 8.11 55.03 1.84
C LEU A 88 9.24 55.59 2.71
N MET A 89 10.08 54.73 3.31
CA MET A 89 11.24 55.18 4.09
C MET A 89 12.28 55.89 3.23
N ASP A 90 12.49 55.44 1.99
CA ASP A 90 13.45 56.07 1.07
C ASP A 90 12.99 57.47 0.57
N GLN A 91 11.74 57.86 0.83
CA GLN A 91 11.17 59.16 0.45
C GLN A 91 11.26 60.23 1.55
N PHE A 92 11.72 59.87 2.76
CA PHE A 92 11.93 60.78 3.90
C PHE A 92 13.42 61.02 4.16
#